data_AF-A0A0K0EIY0-F1
#
_entry.id   AF-A0A0K0EIY0-F1
#
_cell.length_a   1.000
_cell.length_b   1.000
_cell.length_c   1.000
_cell.angle_alpha   90.00
_cell.angle_beta   90.00
_cell.angle_gamma   90.00
#
_symmetry.space_group_name_H-M   'P 1'
#
loop_
_entity.id
_entity.type
_entity.pdbx_description
1 polymer ?
#
loop_
_entity_poly.entity_id
_entity_poly.type
_entity_poly.pdbx_seq_one_letter_code
_entity_poly.pdbx_strand_id
1 'polypeptide(L)'
;MFGTLECAGKFLYDSGIFPKNIEYKSKFDKRKYHRGHQDDEAWLLGGVEKTGQRKMYARVIEYWNEETFVDISKKHVFPSSGISTDCWKGYANLKDHGYIYHTVNHLICFKDIIIGIHTNSIEETWNR
;
A
#
# COMPACT_ATOMS: atom_id res chain seq x y z
N MET A 1 10.53 -10.72 -6.98
CA MET A 1 10.15 -10.80 -5.56
C MET A 1 11.01 -9.80 -4.79
N PHE A 2 10.46 -9.13 -3.78
CA PHE A 2 11.03 -8.01 -3.03
C PHE A 2 11.46 -8.46 -1.63
N GLY A 3 12.48 -7.82 -1.05
CA GLY A 3 12.91 -8.04 0.33
C GLY A 3 12.04 -7.28 1.34
N THR A 4 12.69 -6.53 2.24
CA THR A 4 11.99 -5.73 3.25
C THR A 4 11.36 -4.47 2.64
N LEU A 5 10.11 -4.17 2.99
CA LEU A 5 9.29 -3.15 2.34
C LEU A 5 8.35 -2.41 3.29
N GLU A 6 8.05 -1.18 2.92
CA GLU A 6 6.91 -0.41 3.44
C GLU A 6 5.71 -0.60 2.51
N CYS A 7 4.55 -0.96 3.06
CA CYS A 7 3.31 -1.13 2.31
C CYS A 7 2.20 -0.24 2.84
N ALA A 8 1.34 0.24 1.94
CA ALA A 8 0.15 1.00 2.28
C ALA A 8 -0.91 0.83 1.19
N GLY A 9 -2.16 1.08 1.56
CA GLY A 9 -3.28 1.23 0.63
C GLY A 9 -3.59 2.71 0.40
N LYS A 10 -3.98 3.09 -0.81
CA LYS A 10 -4.54 4.41 -1.13
C LYS A 10 -5.88 4.22 -1.82
N PHE A 11 -6.94 4.78 -1.25
CA PHE A 11 -8.24 4.80 -1.91
C PHE A 11 -8.16 5.63 -3.19
N LEU A 12 -8.62 5.07 -4.31
CA LEU A 12 -8.65 5.77 -5.58
C LEU A 12 -9.99 6.53 -5.70
N TYR A 13 -10.05 7.74 -5.14
CA TYR A 13 -11.08 8.70 -5.51
C TYR A 13 -10.57 9.45 -6.73
N ASP A 14 -11.25 9.33 -7.87
CA ASP A 14 -11.37 10.31 -8.96
C ASP A 14 -10.24 11.37 -9.15
N SER A 15 -8.97 10.98 -8.98
CA SER A 15 -7.82 11.89 -8.93
C SER A 15 -6.64 11.26 -9.63
N GLY A 16 -6.47 11.68 -10.89
CA GLY A 16 -5.27 11.41 -11.66
C GLY A 16 -4.06 12.04 -10.97
N ILE A 17 -3.11 11.19 -10.58
CA ILE A 17 -1.65 11.35 -10.64
C ILE A 17 -1.11 9.97 -10.20
N PHE A 18 -0.72 9.15 -11.18
CA PHE A 18 0.22 8.05 -10.96
C PHE A 18 1.23 8.03 -12.12
N PRO A 19 2.53 7.99 -11.84
CA PRO A 19 3.54 7.99 -12.89
C PRO A 19 3.46 6.74 -13.76
N LYS A 20 3.42 6.99 -15.07
CA LYS A 20 3.41 6.03 -16.18
C LYS A 20 4.53 5.00 -16.04
N ASN A 21 4.25 3.82 -15.51
CA ASN A 21 5.02 2.59 -15.75
C ASN A 21 4.19 1.30 -15.58
N ILE A 22 2.87 1.42 -15.45
CA ILE A 22 1.90 0.32 -15.59
C ILE A 22 0.79 0.89 -16.47
N GLU A 23 0.46 0.22 -17.57
CA GLU A 23 -0.65 0.63 -18.44
C GLU A 23 -1.96 0.66 -17.65
N TYR A 24 -2.36 1.83 -17.18
CA TYR A 24 -3.74 2.12 -16.82
C TYR A 24 -4.13 3.43 -17.50
N LYS A 25 -4.71 3.31 -18.69
CA LYS A 25 -5.29 4.42 -19.44
C LYS A 25 -6.62 4.81 -18.80
N SER A 26 -6.66 6.06 -18.31
CA SER A 26 -7.79 7.01 -18.35
C SER A 26 -9.18 6.50 -17.98
N LYS A 27 -9.71 6.91 -16.82
CA LYS A 27 -11.17 6.98 -16.63
C LYS A 27 -11.68 7.83 -15.46
N PHE A 28 -11.00 8.89 -15.03
CA PHE A 28 -11.41 9.56 -13.79
C PHE A 28 -11.28 11.09 -13.88
N ASP A 29 -12.42 11.75 -14.01
CA ASP A 29 -12.68 13.19 -14.03
C ASP A 29 -13.71 13.50 -12.93
N LYS A 30 -13.41 14.49 -12.07
CA LYS A 30 -14.14 14.80 -10.83
C LYS A 30 -15.66 14.90 -11.04
N ARG A 31 -16.44 14.12 -10.29
CA ARG A 31 -17.91 14.22 -10.26
C ARG A 31 -18.44 15.62 -9.90
N LYS A 32 -19.24 16.20 -10.79
CA LYS A 32 -20.06 17.40 -10.50
C LYS A 32 -21.37 16.95 -9.81
N TYR A 33 -21.67 17.53 -8.64
CA TYR A 33 -22.96 17.40 -7.94
C TYR A 33 -23.33 16.04 -7.31
N HIS A 34 -22.39 15.12 -7.07
CA HIS A 34 -22.66 13.82 -6.40
C HIS A 34 -23.83 13.00 -7.00
N ARG A 35 -24.09 13.14 -8.31
CA ARG A 35 -25.14 12.39 -9.01
C ARG A 35 -24.51 11.36 -9.96
N GLY A 36 -25.01 10.11 -9.92
CA GLY A 36 -24.56 8.98 -10.75
C GLY A 36 -24.34 7.70 -9.92
N HIS A 37 -24.37 6.53 -10.58
CA HIS A 37 -24.16 5.19 -9.99
C HIS A 37 -22.91 5.16 -9.08
N GLN A 38 -22.87 4.43 -7.96
CA GLN A 38 -21.58 4.20 -7.26
C GLN A 38 -20.70 3.37 -8.21
N ASP A 39 -19.77 3.99 -8.92
CA ASP A 39 -18.88 3.32 -9.86
C ASP A 39 -17.60 2.93 -9.12
N ASP A 40 -17.43 1.62 -8.95
CA ASP A 40 -16.27 0.84 -8.51
C ASP A 40 -15.28 1.56 -7.57
N GLU A 41 -15.51 1.39 -6.26
CA GLU A 41 -14.58 1.78 -5.19
C GLU A 41 -13.28 0.97 -5.32
N ALA A 42 -12.31 1.49 -6.05
CA ALA A 42 -11.02 0.85 -6.23
C ALA A 42 -10.00 1.32 -5.20
N TRP A 43 -9.15 0.40 -4.77
CA TRP A 43 -8.00 0.69 -3.91
C TRP A 43 -6.72 0.44 -4.68
N LEU A 44 -5.73 1.29 -4.48
CA LEU A 44 -4.37 1.00 -4.89
C LEU A 44 -3.62 0.44 -3.70
N LEU A 45 -3.13 -0.78 -3.83
CA LEU A 45 -2.21 -1.37 -2.87
C LEU A 45 -0.80 -1.36 -3.44
N GLY A 46 0.18 -0.93 -2.65
CA GLY A 46 1.57 -1.00 -3.09
C GLY A 46 2.56 -1.13 -1.95
N GLY A 47 3.79 -1.38 -2.37
CA GLY A 47 4.93 -1.51 -1.47
C GLY A 47 6.21 -0.95 -2.10
N VAL A 48 7.06 -0.36 -1.27
CA VAL A 48 8.37 0.19 -1.63
C VAL A 48 9.44 -0.53 -0.83
N GLU A 49 10.42 -1.09 -1.52
CA GLU A 49 11.54 -1.79 -0.91
C GLU A 49 12.47 -0.83 -0.16
N LYS A 50 12.87 -1.21 1.05
CA LYS A 50 13.80 -0.47 1.91
C LYS A 50 15.26 -0.71 1.53
N THR A 51 15.56 -0.60 0.25
CA THR A 51 16.92 -0.66 -0.30
C THR A 51 17.25 0.63 -1.04
N GLY A 52 18.54 0.87 -1.32
CA GLY A 52 18.96 2.02 -2.11
C GLY A 52 18.38 2.05 -3.53
N GLN A 53 17.91 0.91 -4.05
CA GLN A 53 17.26 0.83 -5.37
C GLN A 53 15.81 1.32 -5.36
N ARG A 54 15.15 1.40 -4.18
CA ARG A 54 13.74 1.80 -4.00
C ARG A 54 12.77 1.16 -5.01
N LYS A 55 12.94 -0.13 -5.28
CA LYS A 55 12.01 -0.85 -6.17
C LYS A 55 10.61 -0.83 -5.56
N MET A 56 9.57 -0.71 -6.39
CA MET A 56 8.19 -0.65 -5.93
C MET A 56 7.28 -1.59 -6.73
N TYR A 57 6.15 -1.96 -6.12
CA TYR A 57 5.00 -2.52 -6.82
C TYR A 57 3.75 -1.76 -6.43
N ALA A 58 2.78 -1.71 -7.35
CA ALA A 58 1.46 -1.17 -7.10
C ALA A 58 0.42 -1.97 -7.89
N ARG A 59 -0.74 -2.21 -7.29
CA ARG A 59 -1.82 -3.00 -7.87
C ARG A 59 -3.17 -2.41 -7.48
N VAL A 60 -4.03 -2.20 -8.47
CA VAL A 60 -5.44 -1.85 -8.25
C VAL A 60 -6.19 -3.11 -7.79
N ILE A 61 -6.93 -2.98 -6.70
CA ILE A 61 -7.76 -4.03 -6.10
C ILE A 61 -9.16 -3.48 -5.86
N GLU A 62 -10.15 -4.34 -6.02
CA GLU A 62 -11.56 -4.00 -5.74
C GLU A 62 -11.83 -3.97 -4.23
N TYR A 63 -11.28 -4.94 -3.50
CA TYR A 63 -11.50 -5.08 -2.06
C TYR A 63 -10.19 -4.94 -1.29
N TRP A 64 -10.16 -3.96 -0.39
CA TRP A 64 -9.08 -3.88 0.60
C TRP A 64 -9.46 -4.72 1.82
N ASN A 65 -9.06 -5.98 1.78
CA ASN A 65 -9.19 -6.93 2.89
C ASN A 65 -7.86 -7.65 3.15
N GLU A 66 -7.79 -8.32 4.29
CA GLU A 66 -6.59 -9.07 4.72
C GLU A 66 -6.17 -10.11 3.68
N GLU A 67 -7.12 -10.91 3.18
CA GLU A 67 -6.87 -11.98 2.21
C GLU A 67 -6.19 -11.45 0.95
N THR A 68 -6.74 -10.36 0.38
CA THR A 68 -6.19 -9.70 -0.81
C THR A 68 -4.78 -9.18 -0.55
N PHE A 69 -4.55 -8.59 0.63
CA PHE A 69 -3.23 -8.09 0.99
C PHE A 69 -2.21 -9.22 1.16
N VAL A 70 -2.57 -10.30 1.85
CA VAL A 70 -1.73 -11.47 2.06
C VAL A 70 -1.38 -12.12 0.73
N ASP A 71 -2.36 -12.29 -0.17
CA ASP A 71 -2.15 -12.89 -1.48
C ASP A 71 -1.21 -12.07 -2.36
N ILE A 72 -1.34 -10.74 -2.32
CA ILE A 72 -0.43 -9.84 -3.03
C ILE A 72 0.96 -9.91 -2.39
N SER A 73 1.04 -9.91 -1.05
CA SER A 73 2.30 -10.04 -0.33
C SER A 73 3.03 -11.33 -0.68
N LYS A 74 2.35 -12.49 -0.75
CA LYS A 74 2.95 -13.77 -1.14
C LYS A 74 3.48 -13.78 -2.57
N LYS A 75 2.83 -13.05 -3.49
CA LYS A 75 3.26 -12.95 -4.90
C LYS A 75 4.48 -12.04 -5.07
N HIS A 76 4.59 -11.00 -4.25
CA HIS A 76 5.58 -9.97 -4.44
C HIS A 76 6.75 -10.04 -3.45
N VAL A 77 6.55 -10.50 -2.22
CA VAL A 77 7.50 -10.39 -1.10
C VAL A 77 8.10 -11.76 -0.76
N PHE A 78 9.43 -11.82 -0.58
CA PHE A 78 10.09 -13.06 -0.18
C PHE A 78 9.60 -13.49 1.22
N PRO A 79 9.38 -14.80 1.46
CA PRO A 79 9.13 -15.30 2.81
C PRO A 79 10.20 -14.83 3.80
N SER A 80 9.81 -14.61 5.06
CA SER A 80 10.71 -14.10 6.11
C SER A 80 11.25 -12.68 5.90
N SER A 81 10.74 -11.93 4.91
CA SER A 81 11.07 -10.50 4.75
C SER A 81 10.29 -9.61 5.71
N GLY A 82 10.81 -8.41 5.94
CA GLY A 82 10.13 -7.40 6.74
C GLY A 82 9.02 -6.69 5.97
N ILE A 83 7.83 -6.58 6.57
CA ILE A 83 6.75 -5.73 6.05
C ILE A 83 6.41 -4.69 7.12
N SER A 84 6.50 -3.42 6.75
CA SER A 84 6.08 -2.29 7.58
C SER A 84 4.83 -1.65 7.00
N THR A 85 3.75 -1.55 7.76
CA THR A 85 2.52 -0.88 7.31
C THR A 85 2.07 0.19 8.29
N ASP A 86 1.08 0.99 7.89
CA ASP A 86 0.28 1.71 8.89
C ASP A 86 -0.50 0.71 9.77
N CYS A 87 -1.06 1.18 10.88
CA CYS A 87 -1.82 0.37 11.84
C CYS A 87 -3.21 -0.08 11.35
N TRP A 88 -3.41 -0.33 10.05
CA TRP A 88 -4.67 -0.85 9.56
C TRP A 88 -4.91 -2.31 9.99
N LYS A 89 -6.13 -2.59 10.46
CA LYS A 89 -6.49 -3.86 11.10
C LYS A 89 -6.30 -5.08 10.18
N GLY A 90 -6.49 -4.92 8.87
CA GLY A 90 -6.32 -6.02 7.91
C GLY A 90 -4.87 -6.48 7.72
N TYR A 91 -3.90 -5.83 8.37
CA TYR A 91 -2.49 -6.24 8.35
C TYR A 91 -2.08 -7.10 9.56
N ALA A 92 -2.98 -7.32 10.53
CA ALA A 92 -2.64 -7.92 11.82
C ALA A 92 -2.01 -9.32 11.71
N ASN A 93 -2.47 -10.14 10.77
CA ASN A 93 -2.09 -11.56 10.69
C ASN A 93 -0.89 -11.81 9.75
N LEU A 94 -0.14 -10.77 9.35
CA LEU A 94 1.04 -10.96 8.50
C LEU A 94 2.14 -11.80 9.17
N LYS A 95 2.22 -11.77 10.50
CA LYS A 95 3.13 -12.61 11.27
C LYS A 95 2.82 -14.10 11.06
N ASP A 96 1.55 -14.46 11.03
CA ASP A 96 1.09 -15.84 10.85
C ASP A 96 1.39 -16.37 9.45
N HIS A 97 1.68 -15.47 8.51
CA HIS A 97 2.09 -15.78 7.14
C HIS A 97 3.62 -15.83 6.95
N GLY A 98 4.40 -15.74 8.03
CA GLY A 98 5.86 -15.87 8.00
C GLY A 98 6.62 -14.58 7.68
N TYR A 99 5.99 -13.41 7.82
CA TYR A 99 6.65 -12.12 7.64
C TYR A 99 7.12 -11.53 8.97
N ILE A 100 8.24 -10.80 8.94
CA ILE A 100 8.66 -9.96 10.05
C ILE A 100 7.82 -8.68 10.00
N TYR A 101 6.71 -8.67 10.73
CA TYR A 101 5.73 -7.60 10.64
C TYR A 101 5.98 -6.48 11.66
N HIS A 102 6.05 -5.27 11.15
CA HIS A 102 6.12 -4.03 11.91
C HIS A 102 4.97 -3.10 11.51
N THR A 103 4.52 -2.27 12.44
CA THR A 103 3.45 -1.32 12.18
C THR A 103 3.77 0.03 12.76
N VAL A 104 3.30 1.10 12.10
CA VAL A 104 3.47 2.47 12.55
C VAL A 104 2.09 3.02 12.88
N ASN A 105 1.88 3.36 14.16
CA ASN A 105 0.65 3.97 14.60
C ASN A 105 0.74 5.48 14.46
N HIS A 106 0.22 6.03 13.35
CA HIS A 106 0.21 7.46 13.09
C HIS A 106 -0.57 8.31 14.11
N LEU A 107 -1.42 7.69 14.95
CA LEU A 107 -2.05 8.39 16.08
C LEU A 107 -1.08 8.64 17.25
N ILE A 108 0.00 7.85 17.34
CA ILE A 108 0.99 7.91 18.42
C ILE A 108 2.28 8.57 17.93
N CYS A 109 2.79 8.13 16.79
CA CYS A 109 4.05 8.61 16.22
C CYS A 109 4.12 8.37 14.72
N PHE A 110 4.82 9.26 14.00
CA PHE A 110 5.12 9.08 12.56
C PHE A 110 6.28 8.12 12.30
N LYS A 111 7.01 7.76 13.36
CA LYS A 111 8.14 6.84 13.35
C LYS A 111 8.12 6.08 14.67
N ASP A 112 8.16 4.76 14.61
CA ASP A 112 8.34 3.93 15.80
C ASP A 112 9.63 4.36 16.51
N ILE A 113 9.50 4.81 17.76
CA ILE A 113 10.61 5.41 18.51
C ILE A 113 11.64 4.35 18.93
N ILE A 114 11.22 3.09 19.06
CA ILE A 114 12.05 1.99 19.55
C ILE A 114 12.85 1.38 18.40
N ILE A 115 12.18 1.08 17.28
CA ILE A 115 12.76 0.33 16.15
C ILE A 115 13.18 1.30 15.02
N GLY A 116 12.65 2.52 15.01
CA GLY A 116 12.96 3.54 14.00
C GLY A 116 12.24 3.37 12.67
N ILE A 117 11.20 2.52 12.62
CA ILE A 117 10.43 2.22 11.41
C ILE A 117 9.43 3.34 11.11
N HIS A 118 9.25 3.65 9.83
CA HIS A 118 8.29 4.63 9.33
C HIS A 118 7.68 4.10 8.02
N THR A 119 6.57 4.70 7.59
CA THR A 119 5.89 4.43 6.30
C THR A 119 6.02 5.61 5.32
N ASN A 120 6.89 6.57 5.63
CA ASN A 120 7.06 7.77 4.81
C ASN A 120 7.48 7.47 3.36
N SER A 121 8.21 6.38 3.10
CA SER A 121 8.72 6.09 1.75
C SER A 121 7.58 5.71 0.82
N ILE A 122 6.61 4.93 1.31
CA ILE A 122 5.41 4.58 0.54
C ILE A 122 4.46 5.77 0.40
N GLU A 123 4.28 6.56 1.47
CA GLU A 123 3.47 7.79 1.43
C GLU A 123 4.04 8.84 0.46
N GLU A 124 5.35 9.07 0.47
CA GLU A 124 6.02 9.90 -0.54
C GLU A 124 5.79 9.37 -1.96
N THR A 125 5.84 8.05 -2.14
CA THR A 125 5.66 7.41 -3.45
C THR A 125 4.24 7.61 -3.97
N TRP A 126 3.25 7.68 -3.08
CA TRP A 126 1.87 8.02 -3.41
C TRP A 126 1.62 9.48 -3.77
N ASN A 127 2.55 10.37 -3.40
CA ASN A 127 2.42 11.82 -3.59
C ASN A 127 3.34 12.37 -4.71
N ARG A 128 4.06 11.50 -5.41
CA ARG A 128 4.87 11.84 -6.60
C ARG A 128 4.07 11.65 -7.89
#